data_AF-A0A968IFI2-F1
#
_entry.id   AF-A0A968IFI2-F1
#
_cell.length_a   1.000
_cell.length_b   1.000
_cell.length_c   1.000
_cell.angle_alpha   90.00
_cell.angle_beta   90.00
_cell.angle_gamma   90.00
#
_symmetry.space_group_name_H-M   'P 1'
#
loop_
_entity.id
_entity.type
_entity.pdbx_description
1 polymer ?
#
loop_
_entity_poly.entity_id
_entity_poly.type
_entity_poly.pdbx_seq_one_letter_code
_entity_poly.pdbx_strand_id
1 'polypeptide(L)'
;MKVSDLLENLDRQGVQLWTDSGKLRINAPKGAITPTLQAELAQRKTEILAFLEKANGNTIDDSSTIGDRDLSLQTIGRVIGGFCNQSMIGFKSPIIEPKAMAKQLKVTFKPLPKGYKNAKILCFRELLESRLRNSGVEIVPWEQATKEMSYAMEIPFLKWQRTIKTRAIKANISAVIGVESQPDAIAKAKIFIAERLYQLYSRFIPLLSFSGISY
;
A
#
# COMPACT_ATOMS: atom_id res chain seq x y z
N MET A 1 -6.82 41.63 -0.99
CA MET A 1 -6.27 40.31 -1.38
C MET A 1 -7.18 39.23 -0.85
N LYS A 2 -7.61 38.30 -1.71
CA LYS A 2 -8.45 37.17 -1.29
C LYS A 2 -7.59 36.19 -0.49
N VAL A 3 -8.22 35.42 0.40
CA VAL A 3 -7.53 34.41 1.23
C VAL A 3 -6.82 33.36 0.35
N SER A 4 -7.39 33.02 -0.81
CA SER A 4 -6.79 32.12 -1.81
C SER A 4 -5.46 32.66 -2.36
N ASP A 5 -5.40 33.95 -2.71
CA ASP A 5 -4.18 34.57 -3.24
C ASP A 5 -3.05 34.61 -2.18
N LEU A 6 -3.41 34.75 -0.91
CA LEU A 6 -2.48 34.72 0.22
C LEU A 6 -1.90 33.30 0.40
N LEU A 7 -2.76 32.29 0.36
CA LEU A 7 -2.36 30.89 0.46
C LEU A 7 -1.44 30.46 -0.70
N GLU A 8 -1.73 30.89 -1.93
CA GLU A 8 -0.87 30.61 -3.08
C GLU A 8 0.51 31.26 -2.98
N ASN A 9 0.58 32.50 -2.49
CA ASN A 9 1.86 33.19 -2.27
C ASN A 9 2.68 32.53 -1.16
N LEU A 10 2.03 32.06 -0.10
CA LEU A 10 2.68 31.31 0.99
C LEU A 10 3.19 29.96 0.50
N ASP A 11 2.41 29.23 -0.30
CA ASP A 11 2.83 27.95 -0.88
C ASP A 11 4.06 28.11 -1.79
N ARG A 12 4.10 29.19 -2.60
CA ARG A 12 5.29 29.54 -3.40
C ARG A 12 6.54 29.85 -2.58
N GLN A 13 6.37 30.32 -1.34
CA GLN A 13 7.48 30.56 -0.40
C GLN A 13 7.85 29.31 0.40
N GLY A 14 7.23 28.16 0.11
CA GLY A 14 7.41 26.91 0.85
C GLY A 14 6.74 26.91 2.22
N VAL A 15 5.84 27.86 2.49
CA VAL A 15 5.07 27.97 3.73
C VAL A 15 3.74 27.23 3.55
N GLN A 16 3.60 26.12 4.27
CA GLN A 16 2.43 25.26 4.21
C GLN A 16 1.57 25.44 5.46
N LEU A 17 0.26 25.67 5.25
CA LEU A 17 -0.74 25.87 6.30
C LEU A 17 -1.73 24.70 6.31
N TRP A 18 -2.18 24.25 7.47
CA TRP A 18 -3.28 23.30 7.57
C TRP A 18 -4.01 23.44 8.89
N THR A 19 -5.24 22.92 8.96
CA THR A 19 -6.01 22.84 10.20
C THR A 19 -5.80 21.48 10.84
N ASP A 20 -5.50 21.47 12.13
CA ASP A 20 -5.35 20.28 12.96
C ASP A 20 -6.19 20.47 14.23
N SER A 21 -7.24 19.67 14.40
CA SER A 21 -8.09 19.70 15.60
C SER A 21 -8.61 21.11 15.96
N GLY A 22 -9.00 21.90 14.94
CA GLY A 22 -9.45 23.30 15.10
C GLY A 22 -8.35 24.33 15.33
N LYS A 23 -7.07 23.95 15.29
CA LYS A 23 -5.90 24.85 15.42
C LYS A 23 -5.18 24.97 14.07
N LEU A 24 -4.80 26.18 13.69
CA LEU A 24 -4.00 26.45 12.47
C LEU A 24 -2.54 26.06 12.74
N ARG A 25 -1.99 25.16 11.92
CA ARG A 25 -0.59 24.72 11.95
C ARG A 25 0.16 25.26 10.74
N ILE A 26 1.45 25.51 10.93
CA ILE A 26 2.33 26.12 9.94
C ILE A 26 3.60 25.28 9.85
N ASN A 27 3.98 24.89 8.64
CA ASN A 27 5.31 24.37 8.32
C ASN A 27 5.98 25.36 7.38
N ALA A 28 7.14 25.85 7.75
CA ALA A 28 7.87 26.84 6.98
C ALA A 28 9.37 26.56 7.06
N PRO A 29 10.12 26.79 5.97
CA PRO A 29 11.57 26.74 6.02
C PRO A 29 12.12 27.80 7.00
N LYS A 30 13.30 27.54 7.56
CA LYS A 30 13.93 28.44 8.53
C LYS A 30 14.09 29.84 7.92
N GLY A 31 13.56 30.85 8.62
CA GLY A 31 13.61 32.26 8.21
C GLY A 31 12.44 32.74 7.32
N ALA A 32 11.54 31.86 6.87
CA ALA A 32 10.38 32.26 6.07
C ALA A 32 9.23 32.86 6.89
N ILE A 33 9.12 32.53 8.17
CA ILE A 33 8.15 33.21 9.05
C ILE A 33 8.78 34.49 9.57
N THR A 34 8.46 35.60 8.91
CA THR A 34 8.77 36.94 9.40
C THR A 34 7.70 37.38 10.42
N PRO A 35 8.03 38.31 11.35
CA PRO A 35 7.06 38.84 12.30
C PRO A 35 5.85 39.51 11.63
N THR A 36 6.06 40.08 10.44
CA THR A 36 5.00 40.68 9.61
C THR A 36 4.04 39.62 9.08
N LEU A 37 4.55 38.50 8.57
CA LEU A 37 3.72 37.37 8.12
C LEU A 37 2.95 36.73 9.28
N GLN A 38 3.56 36.65 10.47
CA GLN A 38 2.87 36.14 11.65
C GLN A 38 1.68 37.02 12.06
N ALA A 39 1.83 38.35 11.97
CA ALA A 39 0.75 39.29 12.26
C ALA A 39 -0.39 39.21 11.22
N GLU A 40 -0.06 39.09 9.93
CA GLU A 40 -1.06 38.91 8.87
C GLU A 40 -1.84 37.60 9.02
N LEU A 41 -1.15 36.50 9.36
CA LEU A 41 -1.78 35.20 9.63
C LEU A 41 -2.65 35.23 10.89
N ALA A 42 -2.24 35.94 11.94
CA ALA A 42 -3.03 36.10 13.16
C ALA A 42 -4.29 36.94 12.92
N GLN A 43 -4.17 38.03 12.14
CA GLN A 43 -5.30 38.92 11.82
C GLN A 43 -6.37 38.22 10.98
N ARG A 44 -5.97 37.34 10.06
CA ARG A 44 -6.87 36.62 9.14
C ARG A 44 -7.13 35.18 9.54
N LYS A 45 -6.73 34.77 10.75
CA LYS A 45 -6.81 33.39 11.24
C LYS A 45 -8.21 32.78 11.05
N THR A 46 -9.25 33.52 11.40
CA THR A 46 -10.64 33.04 11.35
C THR A 46 -11.09 32.77 9.91
N GLU A 47 -10.69 33.62 8.96
CA GLU A 47 -11.02 33.44 7.54
C GLU A 47 -10.23 32.28 6.91
N ILE A 48 -8.95 32.13 7.29
CA ILE A 48 -8.10 31.02 6.85
C ILE A 48 -8.66 29.69 7.37
N LEU A 49 -9.05 29.63 8.65
CA LEU A 49 -9.67 28.44 9.23
C LEU A 49 -10.96 28.07 8.51
N ALA A 50 -11.86 29.03 8.28
CA ALA A 50 -13.11 28.78 7.56
C ALA A 50 -12.88 28.32 6.10
N PHE A 51 -11.83 28.84 5.44
CA PHE A 51 -11.47 28.41 4.09
C PHE A 51 -10.89 26.99 4.08
N LEU A 52 -9.99 26.67 5.01
CA LEU A 52 -9.39 25.34 5.14
C LEU A 52 -10.40 24.28 5.61
N GLU A 53 -11.34 24.63 6.49
CA GLU A 53 -12.43 23.74 6.90
C GLU A 53 -13.41 23.48 5.76
N LYS A 54 -13.75 24.48 4.95
CA LYS A 54 -14.54 24.27 3.72
C LYS A 54 -13.80 23.39 2.72
N ALA A 55 -12.48 23.54 2.57
CA ALA A 55 -11.67 22.68 1.72
C ALA A 55 -11.57 21.23 2.26
N ASN A 56 -11.53 21.07 3.59
CA ASN A 56 -11.54 19.78 4.28
C ASN A 56 -12.95 19.21 4.52
N GLY A 57 -14.00 19.94 4.11
CA GLY A 57 -15.39 19.77 4.53
C GLY A 57 -16.12 18.58 3.92
N ASN A 58 -15.50 17.40 3.92
CA ASN A 58 -16.19 16.14 3.62
C ASN A 58 -15.72 14.94 4.47
N THR A 59 -15.13 15.18 5.65
CA THR A 59 -14.82 14.12 6.61
C THR A 59 -15.30 14.50 8.00
N ILE A 60 -16.38 13.85 8.43
CA ILE A 60 -17.04 13.97 9.72
C ILE A 60 -16.18 13.36 10.84
N ASP A 61 -16.20 14.05 11.98
CA ASP A 61 -15.94 13.67 13.38
C ASP A 61 -14.78 12.72 13.72
N ASP A 62 -13.67 13.31 14.18
CA ASP A 62 -12.74 12.69 15.13
C ASP A 62 -12.68 13.57 16.39
N SER A 63 -13.73 13.49 17.22
CA SER A 63 -13.68 13.93 18.61
C SER A 63 -13.68 12.71 19.54
N SER A 64 -12.80 11.75 19.29
CA SER A 64 -12.38 10.84 20.36
C SER A 64 -11.39 11.59 21.24
N THR A 65 -11.82 11.90 22.46
CA THR A 65 -11.05 12.49 23.55
C THR A 65 -9.72 11.77 23.75
N ILE A 66 -8.65 12.31 23.17
CA ILE A 66 -7.27 12.00 23.53
C ILE A 66 -6.62 13.35 23.84
N GLY A 67 -5.95 13.43 24.99
CA GLY A 67 -5.56 14.68 25.64
C GLY A 67 -4.85 15.68 24.72
N ASP A 68 -4.88 16.95 25.14
CA ASP A 68 -4.46 18.20 24.48
C ASP A 68 -2.97 18.25 24.00
N ARG A 69 -2.31 17.10 23.82
CA ARG A 69 -0.92 16.93 23.35
C ARG A 69 -0.74 15.90 22.24
N ASP A 70 -1.76 15.13 21.84
CA ASP A 70 -1.56 14.11 20.81
C ASP A 70 -1.64 14.68 19.39
N LEU A 71 -0.68 14.27 18.55
CA LEU A 71 -0.59 14.67 17.14
C LEU A 71 -1.73 13.99 16.37
N SER A 72 -2.48 14.74 15.55
CA SER A 72 -3.49 14.10 14.68
C SER A 72 -2.87 13.08 13.74
N LEU A 73 -3.67 12.09 13.33
CA LEU A 73 -3.26 11.07 12.34
C LEU A 73 -2.76 11.70 11.03
N GLN A 74 -3.35 12.83 10.65
CA GLN A 74 -2.94 13.64 9.49
C GLN A 74 -1.52 14.19 9.69
N THR A 75 -1.23 14.71 10.89
CA THR A 75 0.10 15.21 11.27
C THR A 75 1.13 14.07 11.34
N ILE A 76 0.78 12.95 11.96
CA ILE A 76 1.65 11.76 12.06
C ILE A 76 2.00 11.22 10.66
N GLY A 77 0.99 11.07 9.79
CA GLY A 77 1.18 10.59 8.42
C GLY A 77 2.08 11.51 7.60
N ARG A 78 1.98 12.82 7.78
CA ARG A 78 2.82 13.80 7.09
C ARG A 78 4.27 13.78 7.59
N VAL A 79 4.47 13.65 8.90
CA VAL A 79 5.80 13.58 9.52
C VAL A 79 6.55 12.30 9.14
N ILE A 80 5.87 11.15 9.14
CA ILE A 80 6.50 9.85 8.84
C ILE A 80 6.61 9.61 7.33
N GLY A 81 5.57 9.92 6.56
CA GLY A 81 5.44 9.51 5.17
C GLY A 81 6.05 10.47 4.13
N GLY A 82 6.56 11.64 4.53
CA GLY A 82 7.16 12.60 3.61
C GLY A 82 6.20 13.15 2.55
N PHE A 83 4.88 13.07 2.77
CA PHE A 83 3.84 13.61 1.88
C PHE A 83 3.80 15.15 1.98
N CYS A 84 4.82 15.81 1.43
CA CYS A 84 4.94 17.26 1.48
C CYS A 84 4.27 17.95 0.28
N ASN A 85 4.01 17.24 -0.83
CA ASN A 85 3.74 17.89 -2.13
C ASN A 85 2.43 17.49 -2.83
N GLN A 86 1.60 16.61 -2.26
CA GLN A 86 0.28 16.34 -2.83
C GLN A 86 -0.73 17.29 -2.20
N SER A 87 -1.35 18.13 -3.03
CA SER A 87 -2.41 19.07 -2.67
C SER A 87 -3.37 18.48 -1.65
N MET A 88 -3.90 19.31 -0.75
CA MET A 88 -4.93 18.98 0.27
C MET A 88 -6.15 18.21 -0.28
N ILE A 89 -6.28 18.12 -1.60
CA ILE A 89 -7.35 17.50 -2.38
C ILE A 89 -7.21 15.95 -2.44
N GLY A 90 -6.04 15.38 -2.10
CA GLY A 90 -5.75 13.95 -2.30
C GLY A 90 -5.65 13.09 -1.03
N PHE A 91 -5.76 13.67 0.17
CA PHE A 91 -5.64 12.91 1.41
C PHE A 91 -6.90 12.05 1.62
N LYS A 92 -6.82 10.79 1.18
CA LYS A 92 -7.80 9.78 1.58
C LYS A 92 -7.45 9.36 3.00
N SER A 93 -8.23 9.85 3.97
CA SER A 93 -8.07 9.43 5.37
C SER A 93 -8.05 7.90 5.45
N PRO A 94 -7.13 7.33 6.25
CA PRO A 94 -7.10 5.91 6.46
C PRO A 94 -8.45 5.48 7.03
N ILE A 95 -8.91 4.31 6.63
CA ILE A 95 -10.14 3.75 7.17
C ILE A 95 -9.81 3.19 8.54
N ILE A 96 -10.22 3.91 9.57
CA ILE A 96 -9.95 3.56 10.97
C ILE A 96 -10.94 2.48 11.42
N GLU A 97 -12.17 2.52 10.92
CA GLU A 97 -13.21 1.57 11.33
C GLU A 97 -12.92 0.14 10.83
N PRO A 98 -12.83 -0.86 11.74
CA PRO A 98 -12.51 -2.23 11.37
C PRO A 98 -13.49 -2.85 10.36
N LYS A 99 -14.80 -2.53 10.50
CA LYS A 99 -15.84 -3.03 9.60
C LYS A 99 -15.75 -2.43 8.20
N ALA A 100 -15.44 -1.14 8.10
CA ALA A 100 -15.25 -0.47 6.82
C ALA A 100 -13.95 -0.94 6.15
N MET A 101 -12.89 -1.18 6.94
CA MET A 101 -11.63 -1.75 6.45
C MET A 101 -11.85 -3.16 5.89
N ALA A 102 -12.57 -4.03 6.63
CA ALA A 102 -12.84 -5.39 6.21
C ALA A 102 -13.54 -5.48 4.85
N LYS A 103 -14.49 -4.56 4.56
CA LYS A 103 -15.21 -4.48 3.28
C LYS A 103 -14.33 -4.20 2.07
N GLN A 104 -13.12 -3.68 2.27
CA GLN A 104 -12.18 -3.42 1.18
C GLN A 104 -11.20 -4.56 0.92
N LEU A 105 -11.14 -5.53 1.83
CA LEU A 105 -10.19 -6.64 1.73
C LEU A 105 -10.75 -7.71 0.81
N LYS A 106 -9.89 -8.17 -0.12
CA LYS A 106 -10.16 -9.32 -0.97
C LYS A 106 -9.21 -10.44 -0.59
N VAL A 107 -9.75 -11.55 -0.13
CA VAL A 107 -8.99 -12.72 0.30
C VAL A 107 -9.29 -13.89 -0.62
N THR A 108 -8.27 -14.65 -0.98
CA THR A 108 -8.45 -15.89 -1.72
C THR A 108 -7.81 -17.04 -0.96
N PHE A 109 -8.37 -18.24 -1.13
CA PHE A 109 -7.79 -19.44 -0.57
C PHE A 109 -7.18 -20.31 -1.67
N LYS A 110 -5.91 -20.68 -1.50
CA LYS A 110 -5.22 -21.60 -2.40
C LYS A 110 -5.90 -22.97 -2.37
N PRO A 111 -6.08 -23.65 -3.52
CA PRO A 111 -6.66 -25.00 -3.56
C PRO A 111 -5.77 -25.97 -2.80
N LEU A 112 -6.42 -26.94 -2.16
CA LEU A 112 -5.71 -27.96 -1.40
C LEU A 112 -4.96 -28.92 -2.35
N PRO A 113 -3.83 -29.49 -1.89
CA PRO A 113 -3.15 -30.55 -2.62
C PRO A 113 -4.10 -31.72 -2.91
N LYS A 114 -3.88 -32.41 -4.02
CA LYS A 114 -4.66 -33.61 -4.36
C LYS A 114 -4.52 -34.64 -3.22
N GLY A 115 -5.65 -35.13 -2.70
CA GLY A 115 -5.68 -36.15 -1.65
C GLY A 115 -5.42 -35.63 -0.22
N TYR A 116 -5.57 -34.33 0.03
CA TYR A 116 -5.45 -33.77 1.38
C TYR A 116 -6.59 -34.26 2.31
N LYS A 117 -6.24 -34.90 3.43
CA LYS A 117 -7.21 -35.60 4.32
C LYS A 117 -7.29 -35.06 5.76
N ASN A 118 -6.59 -33.96 6.08
CA ASN A 118 -6.58 -33.46 7.46
C ASN A 118 -7.91 -32.75 7.80
N ALA A 119 -8.80 -33.46 8.49
CA ALA A 119 -10.13 -32.98 8.88
C ALA A 119 -10.10 -31.70 9.73
N LYS A 120 -9.10 -31.53 10.60
CA LYS A 120 -8.96 -30.31 11.42
C LYS A 120 -8.73 -29.09 10.55
N ILE A 121 -7.92 -29.23 9.50
CA ILE A 121 -7.60 -28.13 8.59
C ILE A 121 -8.77 -27.82 7.65
N LEU A 122 -9.51 -28.85 7.21
CA LEU A 122 -10.74 -28.65 6.43
C LEU A 122 -11.78 -27.85 7.25
N CYS A 123 -12.07 -28.30 8.47
CA CYS A 123 -12.98 -27.61 9.38
C CYS A 123 -12.51 -26.19 9.73
N PHE A 124 -11.22 -26.01 10.04
CA PHE A 124 -10.65 -24.69 10.30
C PHE A 124 -10.81 -23.75 9.11
N ARG A 125 -10.59 -24.25 7.89
CA ARG A 125 -10.73 -23.45 6.67
C ARG A 125 -12.17 -23.02 6.44
N GLU A 126 -13.14 -23.91 6.61
CA GLU A 126 -14.58 -23.59 6.51
C GLU A 126 -15.00 -22.56 7.56
N LEU A 127 -14.56 -22.74 8.81
CA LEU A 127 -14.84 -21.81 9.90
C LEU A 127 -14.22 -20.43 9.63
N LEU A 128 -12.98 -20.39 9.16
CA LEU A 128 -12.28 -19.16 8.82
C LEU A 128 -12.98 -18.43 7.67
N GLU A 129 -13.39 -19.17 6.63
CA GLU A 129 -14.15 -18.61 5.52
C GLU A 129 -15.44 -17.95 6.01
N SER A 130 -16.22 -18.65 6.84
CA SER A 130 -17.46 -18.13 7.43
C SER A 130 -17.21 -16.88 8.26
N ARG A 131 -16.18 -16.88 9.12
CA ARG A 131 -15.84 -15.71 9.94
C ARG A 131 -15.43 -14.49 9.11
N LEU A 132 -14.65 -14.70 8.04
CA LEU A 132 -14.23 -13.64 7.13
C LEU A 132 -15.42 -13.03 6.39
N ARG A 133 -16.34 -13.87 5.86
CA ARG A 133 -17.58 -13.39 5.23
C ARG A 133 -18.44 -12.59 6.20
N ASN A 134 -18.62 -13.09 7.42
CA ASN A 134 -19.40 -12.40 8.46
C ASN A 134 -18.77 -11.07 8.89
N SER A 135 -17.44 -10.94 8.77
CA SER A 135 -16.72 -9.70 9.04
C SER A 135 -16.81 -8.69 7.88
N GLY A 136 -17.36 -9.11 6.74
CA GLY A 136 -17.55 -8.27 5.54
C GLY A 136 -16.42 -8.38 4.52
N VAL A 137 -15.50 -9.34 4.66
CA VAL A 137 -14.38 -9.55 3.72
C VAL A 137 -14.88 -10.27 2.46
N GLU A 138 -14.45 -9.80 1.28
CA GLU A 138 -14.78 -10.42 0.00
C GLU A 138 -13.89 -11.64 -0.24
N ILE A 139 -14.51 -12.80 -0.44
CA ILE A 139 -13.79 -14.06 -0.70
C ILE A 139 -13.85 -14.39 -2.19
N VAL A 140 -12.70 -14.27 -2.84
CA VAL A 140 -12.55 -14.43 -4.29
C VAL A 140 -12.10 -15.86 -4.62
N PRO A 141 -12.78 -16.56 -5.57
CA PRO A 141 -12.34 -17.86 -6.06
C PRO A 141 -10.91 -17.84 -6.60
N TRP A 142 -10.17 -18.93 -6.41
CA TRP A 142 -8.74 -19.02 -6.77
C TRP A 142 -8.48 -18.73 -8.26
N GLU A 143 -9.38 -19.19 -9.12
CA GLU A 143 -9.34 -19.03 -10.57
C GLU A 143 -9.50 -17.56 -10.96
N GLN A 144 -10.34 -16.82 -10.23
CA GLN A 144 -10.58 -15.40 -10.47
C GLN A 144 -9.49 -14.53 -9.83
N ALA A 145 -8.85 -15.01 -8.76
CA ALA A 145 -7.74 -14.32 -8.08
C ALA A 145 -6.40 -14.46 -8.81
N THR A 146 -6.26 -15.46 -9.70
CA THR A 146 -5.04 -15.71 -10.46
C THR A 146 -5.17 -15.29 -11.92
N LYS A 147 -4.04 -14.94 -12.53
CA LYS A 147 -3.91 -14.72 -13.98
C LYS A 147 -2.83 -15.66 -14.51
N GLU A 148 -3.15 -16.40 -15.56
CA GLU A 148 -2.16 -17.22 -16.25
C GLU A 148 -1.23 -16.33 -17.07
N MET A 149 0.07 -16.50 -16.86
CA MET A 149 1.14 -15.79 -17.56
C MET A 149 1.94 -16.84 -18.33
N SER A 150 2.11 -16.62 -19.62
CA SER A 150 2.89 -17.50 -20.49
C SER A 150 4.19 -16.80 -20.85
N TYR A 151 5.32 -17.41 -20.46
CA TYR A 151 6.65 -16.91 -20.78
C TYR A 151 7.27 -17.83 -21.83
N ALA A 152 7.65 -17.28 -22.97
CA ALA A 152 8.55 -17.97 -23.89
C ALA A 152 9.97 -17.75 -23.36
N MET A 153 10.68 -18.83 -23.02
CA MET A 153 12.10 -18.76 -22.72
C MET A 153 12.89 -19.31 -23.89
N GLU A 154 13.83 -18.50 -24.37
CA GLU A 154 14.86 -18.94 -25.31
C GLU A 154 16.13 -19.28 -24.51
N ILE A 155 16.61 -20.51 -24.63
CA ILE A 155 17.88 -20.90 -24.02
C ILE A 155 19.02 -20.59 -25.00
N PRO A 156 19.91 -19.62 -24.73
CA PRO A 156 20.84 -19.05 -25.72
C PRO A 156 21.83 -20.05 -26.31
N PHE A 157 22.18 -21.11 -25.58
CA PHE A 157 23.14 -22.13 -26.02
C PHE A 157 22.49 -23.33 -26.73
N LEU A 158 21.17 -23.52 -26.62
CA LEU A 158 20.49 -24.72 -27.14
C LEU A 158 19.42 -24.42 -28.20
N LYS A 159 19.20 -23.14 -28.55
CA LYS A 159 18.10 -22.68 -29.42
C LYS A 159 16.77 -23.35 -29.08
N TRP A 160 16.58 -23.70 -27.81
CA TRP A 160 15.43 -24.44 -27.34
C TRP A 160 14.40 -23.44 -26.83
N GLN A 161 13.27 -23.38 -27.53
CA GLN A 161 12.10 -22.62 -27.15
C GLN A 161 11.22 -23.46 -26.23
N ARG A 162 11.02 -23.03 -24.98
CA ARG A 162 9.99 -23.63 -24.13
C ARG A 162 9.09 -22.56 -23.54
N THR A 163 7.79 -22.76 -23.69
CA THR A 163 6.77 -21.93 -23.04
C THR A 163 6.53 -22.43 -21.63
N ILE A 164 6.83 -21.61 -20.64
CA ILE A 164 6.49 -21.87 -19.23
C ILE A 164 5.20 -21.12 -18.91
N LYS A 165 4.21 -21.85 -18.42
CA LYS A 165 3.00 -21.26 -17.84
C LYS A 165 3.21 -21.09 -16.34
N THR A 166 3.13 -19.87 -15.85
CA THR A 166 3.09 -19.58 -14.42
C THR A 166 1.75 -18.91 -14.08
N ARG A 167 1.35 -18.99 -12.82
CA ARG A 167 0.16 -18.31 -12.31
C ARG A 167 0.60 -17.19 -11.39
N ALA A 168 0.24 -15.96 -11.74
CA ALA A 168 0.47 -14.78 -10.90
C ALA A 168 -0.83 -14.43 -10.15
N ILE A 169 -0.69 -13.90 -8.93
CA ILE A 169 -1.80 -13.38 -8.14
C ILE A 169 -2.09 -11.96 -8.61
N LYS A 170 -3.37 -11.60 -8.77
CA LYS A 170 -3.76 -10.23 -9.15
C LYS A 170 -3.44 -9.24 -8.02
N ALA A 171 -2.97 -8.05 -8.36
CA ALA A 171 -2.57 -7.02 -7.39
C ALA A 171 -3.72 -6.52 -6.49
N ASN A 172 -4.97 -6.76 -6.87
CA ASN A 172 -6.15 -6.40 -6.09
C ASN A 172 -6.49 -7.40 -4.98
N ILE A 173 -5.73 -8.50 -4.84
CA ILE A 173 -5.91 -9.49 -3.77
C ILE A 173 -5.04 -9.10 -2.58
N SER A 174 -5.67 -8.88 -1.44
CA SER A 174 -5.02 -8.41 -0.21
C SER A 174 -4.26 -9.53 0.51
N ALA A 175 -4.78 -10.78 0.46
CA ALA A 175 -4.13 -11.92 1.10
C ALA A 175 -4.46 -13.24 0.40
N VAL A 176 -3.51 -14.18 0.48
CA VAL A 176 -3.68 -15.56 0.02
C VAL A 176 -3.51 -16.51 1.20
N ILE A 177 -4.55 -17.28 1.49
CA ILE A 177 -4.51 -18.27 2.57
C ILE A 177 -4.22 -19.64 1.96
N GLY A 178 -3.12 -20.24 2.37
CA GLY A 178 -2.69 -21.55 1.89
C GLY A 178 -2.34 -22.48 3.03
N VAL A 179 -2.41 -23.78 2.75
CA VAL A 179 -1.80 -24.79 3.61
C VAL A 179 -0.39 -25.04 3.09
N GLU A 180 0.59 -24.98 3.99
CA GLU A 180 1.96 -25.32 3.64
C GLU A 180 2.06 -26.80 3.30
N SER A 181 2.64 -27.10 2.14
CA SER A 181 2.94 -28.46 1.73
C SER A 181 4.38 -28.75 2.08
N GLN A 182 4.62 -29.73 2.94
CA GLN A 182 5.99 -30.17 3.20
C GLN A 182 6.59 -30.79 1.93
N PRO A 183 7.86 -30.51 1.61
CA PRO A 183 8.50 -31.06 0.42
C PRO A 183 8.76 -32.55 0.62
N ASP A 184 8.08 -33.38 -0.17
CA ASP A 184 8.35 -34.80 -0.28
C ASP A 184 9.78 -35.06 -0.82
N ALA A 185 10.27 -36.29 -0.69
CA ALA A 185 11.59 -36.70 -1.18
C ALA A 185 11.84 -36.33 -2.66
N ILE A 186 10.79 -36.39 -3.50
CA ILE A 186 10.86 -36.03 -4.92
C ILE A 186 11.09 -34.51 -5.10
N ALA A 187 10.47 -33.67 -4.27
CA ALA A 187 10.67 -32.22 -4.32
C ALA A 187 12.11 -31.86 -3.94
N LYS A 188 12.66 -32.51 -2.91
CA LYS A 188 14.08 -32.36 -2.52
C LYS A 188 15.04 -32.75 -3.64
N ALA A 189 14.79 -33.89 -4.31
CA ALA A 189 15.60 -34.32 -5.44
C ALA A 189 15.57 -33.32 -6.61
N LYS A 190 14.41 -32.74 -6.92
CA LYS A 190 14.29 -31.69 -7.95
C LYS A 190 15.06 -30.42 -7.60
N ILE A 191 14.98 -29.98 -6.34
CA ILE A 191 15.75 -28.82 -5.85
C ILE A 191 17.24 -29.07 -6.04
N PHE A 192 17.75 -30.24 -5.62
CA PHE A 192 19.16 -30.60 -5.78
C PHE A 192 19.62 -30.58 -7.26
N ILE A 193 18.80 -31.13 -8.17
CA ILE A 193 19.11 -31.10 -9.61
C ILE A 193 19.12 -29.67 -10.14
N ALA A 194 18.15 -28.85 -9.74
CA ALA A 194 18.07 -27.45 -10.15
C ALA A 194 19.28 -26.64 -9.64
N GLU A 195 19.69 -26.84 -8.39
CA GLU A 195 20.89 -26.22 -7.82
C GLU A 195 22.15 -26.63 -8.58
N ARG A 196 22.29 -27.92 -8.92
CA ARG A 196 23.43 -28.42 -9.71
C ARG A 196 23.46 -27.83 -11.12
N LEU A 197 22.31 -27.73 -11.77
CA LEU A 197 22.19 -27.06 -13.07
C LEU A 197 22.51 -25.57 -12.97
N TYR A 198 22.03 -24.88 -11.94
CA TYR A 198 22.31 -23.46 -11.72
C TYR A 198 23.79 -23.21 -11.45
N GLN A 199 24.42 -24.01 -10.58
CA GLN A 199 25.85 -23.94 -10.30
C GLN A 199 26.69 -24.18 -11.56
N LEU A 200 26.26 -25.10 -12.43
CA LEU A 200 26.91 -25.33 -13.71
C LEU A 200 26.75 -24.09 -14.61
N TYR A 201 25.53 -23.56 -14.72
CA TYR A 201 25.19 -22.41 -15.57
C TYR A 201 25.87 -21.12 -15.14
N SER A 202 25.89 -20.81 -13.83
CA SER A 202 26.57 -19.64 -13.27
C SER A 202 28.08 -19.66 -13.51
N ARG A 203 28.65 -20.85 -13.73
CA ARG A 203 30.07 -21.04 -14.04
C ARG A 203 30.39 -20.83 -15.52
N PHE A 204 29.38 -20.90 -16.39
CA PHE A 204 29.51 -20.72 -17.84
C PHE A 204 29.14 -19.31 -18.35
N ILE A 205 28.51 -18.45 -17.54
CA ILE A 205 28.24 -17.04 -17.90
C ILE A 205 29.22 -16.10 -17.18
N PRO A 206 30.35 -15.70 -17.79
CA PRO A 206 30.99 -14.45 -17.43
C PRO A 206 30.14 -13.30 -17.98
N LEU A 207 29.67 -12.41 -17.10
CA LEU A 207 29.10 -11.07 -17.36
C LEU A 207 28.28 -10.90 -18.66
N LEU A 208 26.97 -11.18 -18.60
CA LEU A 208 26.02 -10.43 -19.43
C LEU A 208 25.74 -9.10 -18.70
N SER A 209 26.51 -8.09 -19.08
CA SER A 209 26.25 -6.68 -18.78
C SER A 209 24.81 -6.34 -19.15
N PHE A 210 24.00 -5.95 -18.17
CA PHE A 210 22.72 -5.28 -18.39
C PHE A 210 23.02 -3.89 -18.96
N SER A 211 23.04 -3.79 -20.28
CA SER A 211 22.88 -2.52 -20.98
C SER A 211 21.42 -2.35 -21.36
N GLY A 212 20.82 -1.24 -20.95
CA GLY A 212 19.50 -0.80 -21.44
C GLY A 212 18.36 -0.82 -20.42
N ILE A 213 18.41 0.07 -19.43
CA ILE A 213 17.21 0.71 -18.90
C ILE A 213 17.36 2.20 -19.26
N SER A 214 16.76 2.61 -20.37
CA SER A 214 16.53 4.02 -20.67
C SER A 214 15.28 4.46 -19.92
N TYR A 215 15.43 5.52 -19.13
CA TYR A 215 14.33 6.29 -18.53
C TYR A 215 13.52 7.02 -19.59
#